data_AF-A0A846NEH3-F1
#
_entry.id   AF-A0A846NEH3-F1
#
_cell.length_a   1.000
_cell.length_b   1.000
_cell.length_c   1.000
_cell.angle_alpha   90.00
_cell.angle_beta   90.00
_cell.angle_gamma   90.00
#
_symmetry.space_group_name_H-M   'P 1'
#
loop_
_entity.id
_entity.type
_entity.pdbx_description
1 polymer ?
#
loop_
_entity_poly.entity_id
_entity_poly.type
_entity_poly.pdbx_seq_one_letter_code
_entity_poly.pdbx_strand_id
1 'polypeptide(L)' 'VRHLCDDDEGMGYVGMTRYGTPLWINKHVLGADVKIGLGEVAPHPVAGYMGGSKIILPGVAARDSIDHNHAFLLF' A
#
# COMPACT_ATOMS: atom_id res chain seq x y z
N VAL A 1 -10.95 -2.36 12.32
CA VAL A 1 -11.41 -2.80 10.98
C VAL A 1 -10.31 -3.63 10.34
N ARG A 2 -10.65 -4.72 9.64
CA ARG A 2 -9.69 -5.56 8.90
C ARG A 2 -9.58 -5.01 7.47
N HIS A 3 -8.37 -4.88 6.94
CA HIS A 3 -8.16 -4.57 5.53
C HIS A 3 -8.27 -5.83 4.67
N LEU A 4 -9.00 -5.74 3.56
CA LEU A 4 -9.15 -6.76 2.54
C LEU A 4 -8.77 -6.13 1.20
N CYS A 5 -7.68 -6.58 0.57
CA CYS A 5 -7.12 -5.94 -0.62
C CYS A 5 -7.96 -6.12 -1.90
N ASP A 6 -8.88 -7.08 -1.89
CA ASP A 6 -9.76 -7.43 -3.03
C ASP A 6 -11.18 -6.84 -2.87
N ASP A 7 -11.39 -6.01 -1.84
CA ASP A 7 -12.65 -5.30 -1.59
C ASP A 7 -12.58 -3.88 -2.18
N ASP A 8 -13.01 -3.74 -3.44
CA ASP A 8 -13.00 -2.47 -4.16
C ASP A 8 -13.87 -1.39 -3.49
N GLU A 9 -14.99 -1.78 -2.87
CA GLU A 9 -15.86 -0.85 -2.16
C GLU A 9 -15.18 -0.25 -0.93
N GLY A 10 -14.25 -0.98 -0.32
CA GLY A 10 -13.42 -0.55 0.80
C GLY A 10 -12.27 0.41 0.43
N MET A 11 -12.04 0.70 -0.85
CA MET A 11 -10.87 1.46 -1.32
C MET A 11 -11.22 2.86 -1.83
N GLY A 12 -10.35 3.83 -1.55
CA GLY A 12 -10.40 5.17 -2.13
C GLY A 12 -9.21 5.40 -3.06
N TYR A 13 -9.48 5.98 -4.23
CA TYR A 13 -8.43 6.40 -5.15
C TYR A 13 -7.72 7.66 -4.62
N VAL A 14 -6.40 7.63 -4.64
CA VAL A 14 -5.55 8.74 -4.17
C VAL A 14 -4.85 9.42 -5.34
N GLY A 15 -4.51 8.67 -6.39
CA GLY A 15 -3.78 9.18 -7.54
C GLY A 15 -2.88 8.12 -8.17
N MET A 16 -1.93 8.59 -8.96
CA MET A 16 -0.96 7.77 -9.68
C MET A 16 0.45 8.14 -9.22
N THR A 17 1.30 7.16 -8.95
CA THR A 17 2.72 7.46 -8.68
C THR A 17 3.43 7.88 -9.96
N ARG A 18 4.62 8.50 -9.83
CA ARG A 18 5.48 8.83 -10.98
C ARG A 18 5.93 7.61 -11.81
N TYR A 19 5.81 6.41 -11.23
CA TYR A 19 6.15 5.15 -11.90
C TYR A 19 4.93 4.51 -12.56
N GLY A 20 3.74 5.11 -12.47
CA GLY A 20 2.52 4.58 -13.09
C GLY A 20 1.73 3.60 -12.22
N THR A 21 2.08 3.47 -10.94
CA THR A 21 1.29 2.66 -9.99
C THR A 21 0.01 3.40 -9.59
N PRO A 22 -1.19 2.86 -9.87
CA PRO A 22 -2.42 3.44 -9.35
C PRO A 22 -2.44 3.25 -7.84
N LEU A 23 -2.85 4.26 -7.07
CA LEU A 23 -2.92 4.21 -5.62
C LEU A 23 -4.38 4.15 -5.14
N TRP A 24 -4.77 2.96 -4.72
CA TRP A 24 -6.03 2.66 -4.07
C TRP A 24 -5.74 2.24 -2.64
N ILE A 25 -6.22 3.01 -1.66
CA ILE A 25 -5.91 2.81 -0.24
C ILE A 25 -7.22 2.65 0.54
N ASN A 26 -7.20 1.83 1.59
CA ASN A 26 -8.34 1.62 2.46
C ASN A 26 -8.98 2.94 2.94
N LYS A 27 -10.29 3.11 2.71
CA LYS A 27 -11.04 4.33 3.04
C LYS A 27 -10.96 4.71 4.52
N HIS A 28 -10.85 3.74 5.43
CA HIS A 28 -10.68 4.02 6.85
C HIS A 28 -9.34 4.69 7.15
N VAL A 29 -8.28 4.33 6.42
CA VAL A 29 -6.98 4.99 6.55
C VAL A 29 -7.06 6.38 5.95
N LEU A 30 -7.64 6.54 4.76
CA LEU A 30 -7.75 7.84 4.09
C LEU A 30 -8.55 8.86 4.89
N GLY A 31 -9.69 8.42 5.45
CA GLY A 31 -10.61 9.26 6.23
C GLY A 31 -10.17 9.50 7.68
N ALA A 32 -9.06 8.92 8.14
CA ALA A 32 -8.55 9.19 9.48
C ALA A 32 -7.87 10.57 9.56
N ASP A 33 -8.22 11.34 10.59
CA ASP A 33 -7.60 12.64 10.89
C ASP A 33 -6.11 12.50 11.21
N VAL A 34 -5.74 11.43 11.92
CA VAL A 34 -4.36 11.08 12.28
C VAL A 34 -4.11 9.62 11.92
N LYS A 35 -2.97 9.36 11.26
CA LYS A 35 -2.56 8.03 10.79
C LYS A 35 -1.26 7.64 11.49
N ILE A 36 -1.30 6.54 12.25
CA ILE A 36 -0.13 6.00 12.96
C ILE A 36 0.14 4.59 12.42
N GLY A 37 1.32 4.37 11.87
CA GLY A 37 1.77 3.05 11.42
C GLY A 37 2.69 2.42 12.46
N LEU A 38 2.38 1.18 12.86
CA LEU A 38 3.26 0.35 13.68
C LEU A 38 3.79 -0.79 12.82
N GLY A 39 5.10 -0.98 12.84
CA GLY A 39 5.75 -2.03 12.06
C GLY A 39 7.21 -2.18 12.44
N GLU A 40 7.83 -3.24 11.93
CA GLU A 40 9.24 -3.56 12.13
C GLU A 40 10.09 -2.95 11.00
N VAL A 41 11.31 -2.53 11.35
CA VAL A 41 12.35 -2.18 10.38
C VAL A 41 13.36 -3.32 10.32
N ALA A 42 13.32 -4.09 9.24
CA ALA A 42 14.24 -5.20 8.98
C ALA A 42 14.58 -5.27 7.48
N PRO A 43 15.72 -5.87 7.09
CA PRO A 43 16.05 -6.08 5.68
C PRO A 43 14.96 -6.85 4.93
N HIS A 44 14.60 -6.39 3.74
CA HIS A 44 13.67 -7.07 2.83
C HIS A 44 14.38 -7.42 1.53
N PRO A 45 14.37 -8.69 1.09
CA PRO A 45 15.22 -9.18 -0.01
C PRO A 45 15.05 -8.42 -1.33
N VAL A 46 13.88 -7.82 -1.55
CA VAL A 46 13.55 -7.13 -2.80
C VAL A 46 13.30 -5.63 -2.64
N ALA A 47 12.89 -5.18 -1.45
CA ALA A 47 12.41 -3.81 -1.24
C ALA A 47 13.41 -2.94 -0.48
N GLY A 48 14.63 -3.45 -0.26
CA GLY A 48 15.60 -2.88 0.68
C GLY A 48 15.24 -3.20 2.12
N TYR A 49 14.20 -2.56 2.68
CA TYR A 49 13.76 -2.72 4.06
C TYR A 49 12.24 -2.84 4.19
N MET A 50 11.78 -3.46 5.27
CA MET A 50 10.40 -3.46 5.75
C MET A 50 10.08 -2.18 6.56
N GLY A 51 8.81 -1.99 6.90
CA GLY A 51 8.35 -0.87 7.72
C GLY A 51 8.15 0.44 6.94
N GLY A 52 7.95 1.55 7.65
CA GLY A 52 7.77 2.87 7.06
C GLY A 52 6.63 2.92 6.03
N SER A 53 6.95 3.37 4.81
CA SER A 53 5.98 3.47 3.71
C SER A 53 5.34 2.13 3.32
N LYS A 54 5.99 1.01 3.64
CA LYS A 54 5.47 -0.34 3.36
C LYS A 54 4.19 -0.68 4.14
N ILE A 55 3.94 0.06 5.23
CA ILE A 55 2.69 0.00 6.01
C ILE A 55 1.51 0.52 5.17
N ILE A 56 1.76 1.45 4.24
CA ILE A 56 0.74 1.96 3.32
C ILE A 56 0.64 1.07 2.07
N LEU A 57 1.74 0.88 1.36
CA LEU A 57 1.81 0.05 0.15
C LEU A 57 2.90 -1.02 0.34
N PRO A 58 2.55 -2.31 0.51
CA PRO A 58 1.25 -2.93 0.27
C PRO A 58 0.28 -2.97 1.47
N GLY A 59 0.67 -2.54 2.67
CA GLY A 59 -0.02 -2.91 3.92
C GLY A 59 -1.53 -2.57 4.01
N VAL A 60 -1.99 -1.50 3.36
CA VAL A 60 -3.42 -1.11 3.32
C VAL A 60 -3.87 -0.70 1.91
N ALA A 61 -3.22 -1.23 0.88
CA ALA A 61 -3.48 -0.92 -0.52
C ALA A 61 -4.34 -1.98 -1.21
N ALA A 62 -5.07 -1.60 -2.26
CA ALA A 62 -5.82 -2.56 -3.08
C ALA A 62 -4.88 -3.46 -3.87
N ARG A 63 -5.36 -4.64 -4.28
CA ARG A 63 -4.58 -5.62 -5.05
C ARG A 63 -3.96 -5.01 -6.30
N ASP A 64 -4.69 -4.20 -7.04
CA ASP A 64 -4.20 -3.60 -8.28
C ASP A 64 -2.98 -2.67 -8.06
N SER A 65 -3.00 -1.89 -6.97
CA SER A 65 -1.84 -1.09 -6.52
C SER A 65 -0.66 -1.96 -6.11
N ILE A 66 -0.94 -3.05 -5.39
CA ILE A 66 0.07 -4.00 -4.92
C ILE A 66 0.75 -4.66 -6.11
N ASP A 67 -0.02 -5.26 -7.01
CA ASP A 67 0.49 -6.04 -8.12
C ASP A 67 1.27 -5.15 -9.09
N HIS A 68 0.78 -3.94 -9.39
CA HIS A 68 1.53 -3.00 -10.23
C HIS A 68 2.84 -2.55 -9.57
N ASN A 69 2.87 -2.31 -8.25
CA ASN A 69 4.13 -2.00 -7.55
C ASN A 69 5.11 -3.17 -7.55
N HIS A 70 4.62 -4.42 -7.52
CA HIS A 70 5.46 -5.62 -7.58
C HIS A 70 5.88 -5.99 -9.00
N ALA A 71 5.18 -5.53 -10.04
CA ALA A 71 5.56 -5.76 -11.43
C ALA A 71 6.94 -5.16 -11.79
N PHE A 72 7.37 -4.10 -11.09
CA PHE A 72 8.72 -3.55 -11.22
C PHE A 72 9.85 -4.48 -10.74
N LEU A 73 9.50 -5.58 -10.06
CA LEU A 73 10.47 -6.52 -9.49
C LEU A 73 10.88 -7.62 -10.48
N LEU A 74 10.25 -7.69 -11.65
CA LEU A 74 10.50 -8.72 -12.68
C LEU A 74 11.38 -8.24 -13.84
N PHE A 75 12.08 -7.10 -13.68
CA PHE A 75 13.04 -6.59 -14.66
C PHE A 75 14.38 -6.27 -14.00
#